data_AF-A0A286E0L1-F1
#
_entry.id   AF-A0A286E0L1-F1
#
_cell.length_a   1.000
_cell.length_b   1.000
_cell.length_c   1.000
_cell.angle_alpha   90.00
_cell.angle_beta   90.00
_cell.angle_gamma   90.00
#
_symmetry.space_group_name_H-M   'P 1'
#
loop_
_entity.id
_entity.type
_entity.pdbx_description
1 polymer ?
#
loop_
_entity_poly.entity_id
_entity_poly.type
_entity_poly.pdbx_seq_one_letter_code
_entity_poly.pdbx_strand_id
1 'polypeptide(L)'
;MLNVRGVSYLVGDASEDAVRRDLRDIARELRCTTVMLIGPDTARLVAVGRLALDAGLDVYLRPHSAELPRALLLARLDELARRAEELRVRHPGRVTLMVGGEFSHTVPGIVPGPWSFVRLRVVLRFRRLLRRRVERRLNDLLAAAAATARRRFHGPLTYAAAGWESPDWSPFDLVGVNLYRSAGNRDDYVPRLRELVRSHEKPLVITEFGCGAFTGADARGAGSFQIVNWYATTPSIRRAHPRDESVQARYLGELIALYAAEAVHGCFVFTYAMPDFPHRDDPATDLDRAGFGLVAVTETGERRPKAAFHEVARRYGARDG
;
A
#
# COMPACT_ATOMS: atom_id res chain seq x y z
N MET A 1 11.04 -0.87 -18.50
CA MET A 1 10.73 -1.90 -17.48
C MET A 1 10.78 -1.29 -16.08
N LEU A 2 9.87 -1.68 -15.18
CA LEU A 2 9.86 -1.23 -13.78
C LEU A 2 11.06 -1.82 -13.02
N ASN A 3 11.78 -1.00 -12.24
CA ASN A 3 12.86 -1.48 -11.37
C ASN A 3 12.29 -2.23 -10.15
N VAL A 4 11.15 -1.77 -9.64
CA VAL A 4 10.43 -2.42 -8.54
C VAL A 4 9.08 -2.94 -9.04
N ARG A 5 8.97 -4.27 -9.12
CA ARG A 5 7.73 -5.01 -9.37
C ARG A 5 7.23 -5.53 -8.03
N GLY A 6 6.36 -4.75 -7.39
CA GLY A 6 6.01 -4.92 -6.00
C GLY A 6 4.58 -5.37 -5.74
N VAL A 7 4.40 -5.98 -4.58
CA VAL A 7 3.09 -6.20 -3.93
C VAL A 7 3.23 -5.83 -2.46
N SER A 8 2.18 -5.27 -1.85
CA SER A 8 2.15 -5.10 -0.40
C SER A 8 1.75 -6.40 0.29
N TYR A 9 2.26 -6.59 1.50
CA TYR A 9 1.93 -7.73 2.35
C TYR A 9 1.57 -7.21 3.74
N LEU A 10 0.32 -7.47 4.16
CA LEU A 10 -0.17 -7.10 5.47
C LEU A 10 0.36 -8.12 6.49
N VAL A 11 1.26 -7.67 7.35
CA VAL A 11 1.87 -8.50 8.39
C VAL A 11 0.93 -8.56 9.59
N GLY A 12 0.26 -9.70 9.74
CA GLY A 12 -0.55 -10.06 10.90
C GLY A 12 0.01 -11.28 11.64
N ASP A 13 -0.89 -12.05 12.25
CA ASP A 13 -0.57 -13.14 13.17
C ASP A 13 -0.41 -14.51 12.51
N ALA A 14 -0.33 -14.55 11.18
CA ALA A 14 -0.09 -15.79 10.44
C ALA A 14 1.20 -16.48 10.91
N SER A 15 1.22 -17.81 10.96
CA SER A 15 2.42 -18.57 11.36
C SER A 15 3.60 -18.31 10.43
N GLU A 16 4.83 -18.52 10.92
CA GLU A 16 6.03 -18.32 10.11
C GLU A 16 6.04 -19.17 8.83
N ASP A 17 5.57 -20.41 8.89
CA ASP A 17 5.50 -21.27 7.69
C ASP A 17 4.46 -20.79 6.68
N ALA A 18 3.34 -20.22 7.13
CA ALA A 18 2.37 -19.60 6.24
C ALA A 18 3.00 -18.37 5.55
N VAL A 19 3.70 -17.53 6.30
CA VAL A 19 4.42 -16.37 5.75
C VAL A 19 5.50 -16.81 4.74
N ARG A 20 6.28 -17.85 5.04
CA ARG A 20 7.30 -18.36 4.10
C ARG A 20 6.70 -18.88 2.80
N ARG A 21 5.55 -19.56 2.86
CA ARG A 21 4.82 -20.00 1.66
C ARG A 21 4.34 -18.80 0.85
N ASP A 22 3.69 -17.85 1.50
CA ASP A 22 3.21 -16.63 0.83
C ASP A 22 4.35 -15.87 0.14
N LEU A 23 5.48 -15.66 0.83
CA LEU A 23 6.64 -14.96 0.27
C LEU A 23 7.27 -15.72 -0.90
N ARG A 24 7.26 -17.05 -0.87
CA ARG A 24 7.71 -17.88 -1.99
C ARG A 24 6.80 -17.71 -3.21
N ASP A 25 5.49 -17.70 -3.01
CA ASP A 25 4.51 -17.52 -4.08
C ASP A 25 4.62 -16.09 -4.66
N ILE A 26 4.82 -15.09 -3.80
CA ILE A 26 5.08 -13.70 -4.22
C ILE A 26 6.33 -13.61 -5.11
N ALA A 27 7.42 -14.26 -4.71
CA ALA A 27 8.68 -14.23 -5.45
C ALA A 27 8.62 -15.03 -6.76
N ARG A 28 8.04 -16.23 -6.74
CA ARG A 28 8.13 -17.20 -7.85
C ARG A 28 6.93 -17.16 -8.78
N GLU A 29 5.74 -17.17 -8.21
CA GLU A 29 4.49 -17.27 -8.96
C GLU A 29 4.01 -15.87 -9.42
N LEU A 30 3.99 -14.89 -8.51
CA LEU A 30 3.71 -13.49 -8.88
C LEU A 30 4.90 -12.78 -9.54
N ARG A 31 6.09 -13.38 -9.47
CA ARG A 31 7.34 -12.84 -10.07
C ARG A 31 7.67 -11.42 -9.58
N CYS A 32 7.30 -11.11 -8.34
CA CYS A 32 7.67 -9.84 -7.71
C CYS A 32 9.18 -9.80 -7.43
N THR A 33 9.76 -8.61 -7.48
CA THR A 33 11.15 -8.37 -7.04
C THR A 33 11.21 -7.89 -5.60
N THR A 34 10.11 -7.30 -5.12
CA THR A 34 10.09 -6.52 -3.89
C THR A 34 8.76 -6.69 -3.19
N VAL A 35 8.76 -6.72 -1.86
CA VAL A 35 7.54 -6.74 -1.05
C VAL A 35 7.52 -5.53 -0.11
N MET A 36 6.37 -4.84 -0.04
CA MET A 36 6.14 -3.80 0.97
C MET A 36 5.42 -4.41 2.17
N LEU A 37 6.15 -4.60 3.26
CA LEU A 37 5.62 -5.13 4.50
C LEU A 37 4.96 -4.00 5.29
N ILE A 38 3.68 -4.20 5.64
CA ILE A 38 2.90 -3.24 6.42
C ILE A 38 2.40 -3.93 7.68
N GLY A 39 2.72 -3.40 8.85
CA GLY A 39 2.26 -3.99 10.11
C GLY A 39 2.52 -3.11 11.33
N PRO A 40 1.75 -3.30 12.42
CA PRO A 40 1.86 -2.47 13.62
C PRO A 40 3.00 -2.89 14.55
N ASP A 41 3.40 -4.17 14.50
CA ASP A 41 4.45 -4.74 15.35
C ASP A 41 5.81 -4.71 14.67
N THR A 42 6.75 -3.94 15.25
CA THR A 42 8.10 -3.75 14.71
C THR A 42 8.91 -5.04 14.68
N ALA A 43 8.78 -5.91 15.69
CA ALA A 43 9.52 -7.16 15.76
C ALA A 43 9.07 -8.13 14.65
N ARG A 44 7.77 -8.30 14.48
CA ARG A 44 7.15 -9.11 13.44
C ARG A 44 7.49 -8.56 12.06
N LEU A 45 7.41 -7.24 11.85
CA LEU A 45 7.75 -6.61 10.58
C LEU A 45 9.19 -6.92 10.15
N VAL A 46 10.14 -6.82 11.07
CA VAL A 46 11.56 -7.12 10.84
C VAL A 46 11.79 -8.63 10.64
N ALA A 47 11.11 -9.49 11.39
CA ALA A 47 11.20 -10.93 11.23
C ALA A 47 10.71 -11.37 9.84
N VAL A 48 9.54 -10.88 9.40
CA VAL A 48 9.02 -11.14 8.05
C VAL A 48 9.93 -10.51 6.98
N GLY A 49 10.56 -9.36 7.28
CA GLY A 49 11.58 -8.76 6.42
C GLY A 49 12.76 -9.68 6.14
N ARG A 50 13.25 -10.41 7.16
CA ARG A 50 14.30 -11.41 6.98
C ARG A 50 13.86 -12.54 6.06
N LEU A 51 12.66 -13.09 6.31
CA LEU A 51 12.10 -14.16 5.49
C LEU A 51 11.93 -13.74 4.02
N ALA A 52 11.55 -12.49 3.77
CA ALA A 52 11.42 -11.96 2.41
C ALA A 52 12.77 -11.84 1.71
N LEU A 53 13.79 -11.32 2.41
CA LEU A 53 15.17 -11.23 1.90
C LEU A 53 15.74 -12.62 1.58
N ASP A 54 15.50 -13.61 2.45
CA ASP A 54 15.89 -15.01 2.27
C ASP A 54 15.16 -15.67 1.09
N ALA A 55 13.90 -15.28 0.84
CA ALA A 55 13.13 -15.70 -0.34
C ALA A 55 13.58 -15.01 -1.65
N GLY A 56 14.54 -14.09 -1.58
CA GLY A 56 15.07 -13.36 -2.73
C GLY A 56 14.32 -12.06 -3.06
N LEU A 57 13.42 -11.59 -2.20
CA LEU A 57 12.71 -10.32 -2.36
C LEU A 57 13.44 -9.17 -1.67
N ASP A 58 13.50 -8.02 -2.32
CA ASP A 58 13.85 -6.76 -1.64
C ASP A 58 12.68 -6.31 -0.76
N VAL A 59 12.94 -5.51 0.27
CA VAL A 59 11.92 -5.17 1.28
C VAL A 59 11.74 -3.67 1.46
N TYR A 60 10.47 -3.25 1.46
CA TYR A 60 10.03 -1.96 1.95
C TYR A 60 9.37 -2.18 3.32
N LEU A 61 9.93 -1.61 4.38
CA LEU A 61 9.39 -1.72 5.73
C LEU A 61 8.54 -0.49 6.02
N ARG A 62 7.23 -0.67 6.17
CA ARG A 62 6.29 0.40 6.51
C ARG A 62 5.60 0.11 7.86
N PRO A 63 5.83 0.94 8.89
CA PRO A 63 5.09 0.81 10.13
C PRO A 63 3.63 1.21 9.91
N HIS A 64 2.71 0.39 10.42
CA HIS A 64 1.31 0.78 10.58
C HIS A 64 1.13 1.45 11.94
N SER A 65 1.11 2.78 11.95
CA SER A 65 1.05 3.62 13.16
C SER A 65 -0.24 4.44 13.24
N ALA A 66 -1.34 3.93 12.68
CA ALA A 66 -2.62 4.61 12.72
C ALA A 66 -3.05 4.89 14.17
N GLU A 67 -3.67 6.05 14.38
CA GLU A 67 -4.13 6.55 15.68
C GLU A 67 -3.05 6.82 16.74
N LEU A 68 -1.78 6.57 16.46
CA LEU A 68 -0.73 6.86 17.43
C LEU A 68 -0.50 8.38 17.56
N PRO A 69 -0.46 8.92 18.79
CA PRO A 69 0.07 10.24 19.04
C PRO A 69 1.49 10.37 18.50
N ARG A 70 1.87 11.59 18.08
CA ARG A 70 3.16 11.91 17.46
C ARG A 70 4.36 11.30 18.21
N ALA A 71 4.40 11.40 19.53
CA ALA A 71 5.53 10.89 20.32
C ALA A 71 5.69 9.36 20.20
N LEU A 72 4.58 8.61 20.28
CA LEU A 72 4.59 7.15 20.16
C LEU A 72 4.90 6.70 18.72
N LEU A 73 4.39 7.43 17.73
CA LEU A 73 4.71 7.21 16.33
C LEU A 73 6.22 7.34 16.08
N LEU A 74 6.84 8.42 16.55
CA LEU A 74 8.27 8.67 16.38
C LEU A 74 9.12 7.66 17.16
N ALA A 75 8.72 7.27 18.37
CA ALA A 75 9.41 6.23 19.14
C ALA A 75 9.39 4.87 18.43
N ARG A 76 8.22 4.48 17.87
CA ARG A 76 8.10 3.26 17.07
C ARG A 76 8.96 3.32 15.81
N LEU A 77 9.01 4.48 15.15
CA LEU A 77 9.85 4.69 13.97
C LEU A 77 11.35 4.62 14.30
N ASP A 78 11.79 5.17 15.43
CA ASP A 78 13.19 5.08 15.88
C ASP A 78 13.62 3.62 16.05
N GLU A 79 12.78 2.82 16.71
CA GLU A 79 13.04 1.39 16.93
C GLU A 79 13.00 0.59 15.62
N LEU A 80 12.05 0.86 14.73
CA LEU A 80 12.01 0.23 13.42
C LEU A 80 13.24 0.61 12.58
N ALA A 81 13.65 1.89 12.59
CA ALA A 81 14.81 2.36 11.86
C ALA A 81 16.10 1.69 12.35
N ARG A 82 16.26 1.53 13.66
CA ARG A 82 17.38 0.80 14.27
C ARG A 82 17.45 -0.65 13.77
N ARG A 83 16.33 -1.38 13.79
CA ARG A 83 16.29 -2.77 13.32
C ARG A 83 16.38 -2.92 11.80
N ALA A 84 15.83 -1.95 11.05
CA ALA A 84 15.96 -1.90 9.60
C ALA A 84 17.42 -1.70 9.19
N GLU A 85 18.20 -0.93 9.96
CA GLU A 85 19.63 -0.76 9.73
C GLU A 85 20.41 -2.07 9.91
N GLU A 86 20.09 -2.85 10.95
CA GLU A 86 20.67 -4.19 11.15
C GLU A 86 20.36 -5.14 9.97
N LEU A 87 19.20 -5.01 9.33
CA LEU A 87 18.87 -5.74 8.11
C LEU A 87 19.67 -5.21 6.92
N ARG A 88 19.71 -3.89 6.74
CA ARG A 88 20.40 -3.23 5.62
C ARG A 88 21.90 -3.53 5.59
N VAL A 89 22.56 -3.56 6.74
CA VAL A 89 23.99 -3.90 6.84
C VAL A 89 24.25 -5.33 6.34
N ARG A 90 23.35 -6.27 6.64
CA ARG A 90 23.45 -7.67 6.19
C ARG A 90 23.02 -7.89 4.75
N HIS A 91 22.12 -7.03 4.24
CA HIS A 91 21.60 -7.10 2.87
C HIS A 91 21.71 -5.72 2.18
N PRO A 92 22.93 -5.27 1.85
CA PRO A 92 23.16 -3.94 1.29
C PRO A 92 22.35 -3.70 0.02
N GLY A 93 21.69 -2.55 -0.08
CA GLY A 93 20.89 -2.15 -1.24
C GLY A 93 19.49 -2.78 -1.33
N ARG A 94 19.11 -3.68 -0.43
CA ARG A 94 17.85 -4.47 -0.51
C ARG A 94 16.76 -4.05 0.47
N VAL A 95 17.02 -3.04 1.30
CA VAL A 95 16.12 -2.59 2.37
C VAL A 95 15.81 -1.11 2.19
N THR A 96 14.52 -0.78 2.08
CA THR A 96 13.99 0.59 2.07
C THR A 96 13.08 0.79 3.28
N LEU A 97 13.21 1.93 3.96
CA LEU A 97 12.37 2.28 5.10
C LEU A 97 11.32 3.30 4.68
N MET A 98 10.07 3.06 5.04
CA MET A 98 9.00 4.05 4.91
C MET A 98 8.71 4.64 6.28
N VAL A 99 8.67 5.97 6.40
CA VAL A 99 8.34 6.60 7.67
C VAL A 99 6.87 6.41 8.08
N GLY A 100 6.02 6.10 7.10
CA GLY A 100 4.60 5.78 7.29
C GLY A 100 3.79 5.99 6.00
N GLY A 101 2.49 6.16 6.14
CA GLY A 101 1.60 6.51 5.02
C GLY A 101 0.32 7.19 5.45
N GLU A 102 -0.12 8.13 4.61
CA GLU A 102 -1.38 8.88 4.71
C GLU A 102 -1.65 9.55 6.06
N PHE A 103 -0.59 10.06 6.70
CA PHE A 103 -0.60 10.69 8.01
C PHE A 103 -1.66 11.78 8.17
N SER A 104 -2.04 12.50 7.11
CA SER A 104 -3.07 13.54 7.22
C SER A 104 -4.36 13.06 7.86
N HIS A 105 -4.74 11.79 7.63
CA HIS A 105 -5.91 11.20 8.25
C HIS A 105 -5.58 10.08 9.24
N THR A 106 -4.46 9.36 9.08
CA THR A 106 -4.12 8.25 9.99
C THR A 106 -3.52 8.72 11.32
N VAL A 107 -2.91 9.92 11.37
CA VAL A 107 -2.28 10.46 12.59
C VAL A 107 -3.13 11.55 13.23
N PRO A 108 -3.44 11.46 14.55
CA PRO A 108 -4.15 12.52 15.26
C PRO A 108 -3.42 13.86 15.21
N GLY A 109 -4.19 14.96 15.09
CA GLY A 109 -3.69 16.33 15.23
C GLY A 109 -3.37 17.06 13.92
N ILE A 110 -3.37 16.38 12.76
CA ILE A 110 -3.25 17.03 11.45
C ILE A 110 -4.64 17.53 11.00
N VAL A 111 -5.55 16.59 10.73
CA VAL A 111 -6.97 16.86 10.45
C VAL A 111 -7.79 16.67 11.74
N PRO A 112 -8.78 17.54 12.03
CA PRO A 112 -9.66 17.35 13.18
C PRO A 112 -10.51 16.08 13.06
N GLY A 113 -10.60 15.31 14.14
CA GLY A 113 -11.49 14.15 14.23
C GLY A 113 -10.94 13.06 15.17
N PRO A 114 -11.82 12.32 15.87
CA PRO A 114 -11.41 11.33 16.86
C PRO A 114 -10.75 10.10 16.23
N TRP A 115 -11.17 9.73 15.02
CA TRP A 115 -10.73 8.51 14.34
C TRP A 115 -10.36 8.80 12.88
N SER A 116 -9.47 7.99 12.32
CA SER A 116 -8.92 8.11 10.98
C SER A 116 -10.01 8.19 9.92
N PHE A 117 -11.03 7.34 10.02
CA PHE A 117 -12.18 7.39 9.11
C PHE A 117 -12.91 8.73 9.13
N VAL A 118 -13.08 9.35 10.31
CA VAL A 118 -13.71 10.67 10.43
C VAL A 118 -12.81 11.74 9.81
N ARG A 119 -11.50 11.69 10.09
CA ARG A 119 -10.50 12.60 9.51
C ARG A 119 -10.44 12.49 7.99
N LEU A 120 -10.54 11.28 7.44
CA LEU A 120 -10.61 11.03 6.01
C LEU A 120 -11.83 11.72 5.38
N ARG A 121 -13.01 11.56 5.98
CA ARG A 121 -14.22 12.25 5.50
C ARG A 121 -14.08 13.77 5.56
N VAL A 122 -13.48 14.29 6.63
CA VAL A 122 -13.24 15.74 6.81
C VAL A 122 -12.28 16.27 5.75
N VAL A 123 -11.13 15.62 5.51
CA VAL A 123 -10.15 16.09 4.53
C VAL A 123 -10.69 16.01 3.10
N LEU A 124 -11.46 14.97 2.76
CA LEU A 124 -12.08 14.85 1.44
C LEU A 124 -13.17 15.92 1.23
N ARG A 125 -14.00 16.19 2.25
CA ARG A 125 -15.10 17.18 2.16
C ARG A 125 -14.61 18.62 2.17
N PHE A 126 -13.61 18.93 3.00
CA PHE A 126 -13.14 20.29 3.26
C PHE A 126 -11.71 20.53 2.75
N ARG A 127 -11.28 19.77 1.73
CA ARG A 127 -9.91 19.76 1.19
C ARG A 127 -9.34 21.16 0.96
N ARG A 128 -10.10 22.01 0.25
CA ARG A 128 -9.66 23.37 -0.11
C ARG A 128 -9.43 24.26 1.11
N LEU A 129 -10.31 24.17 2.10
CA LEU A 129 -10.26 24.95 3.34
C LEU A 129 -9.12 24.49 4.24
N LEU A 130 -8.89 23.17 4.33
CA LEU A 130 -7.89 22.59 5.22
C LEU A 130 -6.48 22.52 4.61
N ARG A 131 -6.32 22.73 3.29
CA ARG A 131 -5.07 22.54 2.54
C ARG A 131 -3.84 23.09 3.27
N ARG A 132 -3.79 24.40 3.53
CA ARG A 132 -2.61 25.05 4.16
C ARG A 132 -2.31 24.51 5.57
N ARG A 133 -3.35 24.14 6.33
CA ARG A 133 -3.18 23.56 7.66
C ARG A 133 -2.63 22.15 7.58
N VAL A 134 -3.21 21.32 6.72
CA VAL A 134 -2.81 19.92 6.51
C VAL A 134 -1.38 19.87 6.00
N GLU A 135 -1.06 20.64 4.97
CA GLU A 135 0.28 20.70 4.37
C GLU A 135 1.35 21.05 5.40
N ARG A 136 1.19 22.16 6.13
CA ARG A 136 2.14 22.56 7.19
C ARG A 136 2.29 21.49 8.27
N ARG A 137 1.18 21.02 8.85
CA ARG A 137 1.22 20.04 9.95
C ARG A 137 1.77 18.68 9.51
N LEU A 138 1.47 18.28 8.28
CA LEU A 138 2.01 17.08 7.67
C LEU A 138 3.52 17.21 7.48
N ASN A 139 3.98 18.30 6.86
CA ASN A 139 5.40 18.51 6.59
C ASN A 139 6.22 18.68 7.88
N ASP A 140 5.66 19.32 8.92
CA ASP A 140 6.26 19.36 10.26
C ASP A 140 6.46 17.95 10.87
N LEU A 141 5.51 17.05 10.65
CA LEU A 141 5.60 15.67 11.10
C LEU A 141 6.57 14.85 10.26
N LEU A 142 6.52 15.00 8.93
CA LEU A 142 7.40 14.28 8.00
C LEU A 142 8.86 14.67 8.20
N ALA A 143 9.17 15.95 8.42
CA ALA A 143 10.52 16.40 8.76
C ALA A 143 11.03 15.72 10.05
N ALA A 144 10.20 15.68 11.10
CA ALA A 144 10.56 15.03 12.36
C ALA A 144 10.68 13.50 12.21
N ALA A 145 9.84 12.87 11.40
CA ALA A 145 9.87 11.44 11.12
C ALA A 145 11.13 11.07 10.32
N ALA A 146 11.46 11.84 9.29
CA ALA A 146 12.68 11.65 8.50
C ALA A 146 13.93 11.84 9.35
N ALA A 147 14.02 12.93 10.12
CA ALA A 147 15.12 13.15 11.06
C ALA A 147 15.25 12.00 12.08
N THR A 148 14.13 11.47 12.56
CA THR A 148 14.10 10.32 13.48
C THR A 148 14.64 9.05 12.83
N ALA A 149 14.17 8.71 11.64
CA ALA A 149 14.66 7.55 10.91
C ALA A 149 16.17 7.69 10.58
N ARG A 150 16.61 8.86 10.13
CA ARG A 150 18.00 9.13 9.73
C ARG A 150 19.03 9.05 10.84
N ARG A 151 18.63 9.19 12.12
CA ARG A 151 19.54 8.94 13.26
C ARG A 151 20.02 7.49 13.33
N ARG A 152 19.26 6.55 12.74
CA ARG A 152 19.49 5.11 12.88
C ARG A 152 19.70 4.42 11.54
N PHE A 153 19.01 4.86 10.49
CA PHE A 153 18.93 4.17 9.21
C PHE A 153 19.60 4.97 8.08
N HIS A 154 20.51 4.31 7.38
CA HIS A 154 21.35 4.92 6.35
C HIS A 154 21.05 4.44 4.92
N GLY A 155 19.92 3.73 4.71
CA GLY A 155 19.44 3.31 3.40
C GLY A 155 18.36 4.24 2.82
N PRO A 156 17.71 3.83 1.70
CA PRO A 156 16.65 4.60 1.07
C PRO A 156 15.44 4.85 1.99
N LEU A 157 15.01 6.10 2.09
CA LEU A 157 13.89 6.54 2.91
C LEU A 157 12.77 7.13 2.06
N THR A 158 11.51 6.79 2.36
CA THR A 158 10.34 7.37 1.68
C THR A 158 9.10 7.43 2.58
N TYR A 159 7.97 7.85 2.01
CA TYR A 159 6.66 8.00 2.65
C TYR A 159 5.57 7.66 1.63
N ALA A 160 4.47 7.01 2.06
CA ALA A 160 3.31 6.74 1.20
C ALA A 160 2.29 7.88 1.29
N ALA A 161 2.35 8.83 0.36
CA ALA A 161 1.48 9.99 0.34
C ALA A 161 0.10 9.66 -0.22
N ALA A 162 -0.97 10.12 0.44
CA ALA A 162 -2.29 10.08 -0.16
C ALA A 162 -2.39 11.08 -1.34
N GLY A 163 -3.27 10.83 -2.32
CA GLY A 163 -3.39 11.68 -3.52
C GLY A 163 -3.77 13.16 -3.27
N TRP A 164 -4.20 13.52 -2.05
CA TRP A 164 -4.47 14.91 -1.65
C TRP A 164 -3.36 15.56 -0.82
N GLU A 165 -2.35 14.81 -0.42
CA GLU A 165 -1.22 15.32 0.35
C GLU A 165 -0.21 16.02 -0.57
N SER A 166 0.54 16.97 -0.01
CA SER A 166 1.64 17.66 -0.71
C SER A 166 2.88 17.64 0.19
N PRO A 167 3.54 16.47 0.31
CA PRO A 167 4.74 16.33 1.13
C PRO A 167 5.89 17.19 0.60
N ASP A 168 6.69 17.73 1.50
CA ASP A 168 8.06 18.12 1.19
C ASP A 168 8.90 16.86 1.05
N TRP A 169 9.37 16.59 -0.18
CA TRP A 169 10.18 15.43 -0.51
C TRP A 169 11.66 15.62 -0.23
N SER A 170 12.12 16.83 0.10
CA SER A 170 13.53 17.16 0.35
C SER A 170 14.26 16.18 1.27
N PRO A 171 13.70 15.72 2.42
CA PRO A 171 14.40 14.81 3.34
C PRO A 171 14.35 13.32 2.95
N PHE A 172 13.63 12.96 1.87
CA PHE A 172 13.44 11.58 1.41
C PHE A 172 14.28 11.27 0.17
N ASP A 173 14.52 9.99 -0.12
CA ASP A 173 15.26 9.56 -1.32
C ASP A 173 14.33 9.20 -2.49
N LEU A 174 13.09 8.82 -2.20
CA LEU A 174 12.08 8.41 -3.17
C LEU A 174 10.78 9.19 -2.92
N VAL A 175 10.09 9.52 -4.01
CA VAL A 175 8.72 10.04 -3.97
C VAL A 175 7.77 8.86 -3.91
N GLY A 176 6.99 8.72 -2.84
CA GLY A 176 6.05 7.60 -2.67
C GLY A 176 4.59 8.08 -2.68
N VAL A 177 3.77 7.57 -3.60
CA VAL A 177 2.37 8.02 -3.76
C VAL A 177 1.41 6.85 -3.86
N ASN A 178 0.35 6.88 -3.04
CA ASN A 178 -0.83 6.03 -3.18
C ASN A 178 -1.71 6.61 -4.30
N LEU A 179 -1.74 5.95 -5.46
CA LEU A 179 -2.29 6.49 -6.70
C LEU A 179 -3.41 5.61 -7.27
N TYR A 180 -4.61 5.79 -6.74
CA TYR A 180 -5.81 5.07 -7.19
C TYR A 180 -6.52 5.78 -8.33
N ARG A 181 -6.81 5.05 -9.41
CA ARG A 181 -7.66 5.48 -10.53
C ARG A 181 -9.12 5.21 -10.18
N SER A 182 -10.00 6.13 -10.57
CA SER A 182 -11.43 6.08 -10.32
C SER A 182 -12.17 6.81 -11.45
N ALA A 183 -13.49 6.75 -11.46
CA ALA A 183 -14.30 7.51 -12.41
C ALA A 183 -14.04 9.03 -12.30
N GLY A 184 -13.88 9.54 -11.07
CA GLY A 184 -13.75 10.97 -10.82
C GLY A 184 -12.40 11.60 -11.19
N ASN A 185 -11.40 10.79 -11.56
CA ASN A 185 -10.09 11.28 -11.97
C ASN A 185 -9.58 10.65 -13.26
N ARG A 186 -10.44 9.95 -14.03
CA ARG A 186 -10.02 9.15 -15.19
C ARG A 186 -9.30 10.00 -16.25
N ASP A 187 -9.86 11.17 -16.55
CA ASP A 187 -9.34 12.07 -17.58
C ASP A 187 -8.02 12.73 -17.16
N ASP A 188 -7.87 13.02 -15.87
CA ASP A 188 -6.68 13.67 -15.30
C ASP A 188 -5.62 12.68 -14.79
N TYR A 189 -5.90 11.37 -14.80
CA TYR A 189 -5.03 10.37 -14.17
C TYR A 189 -3.65 10.31 -14.81
N VAL A 190 -3.59 10.22 -16.15
CA VAL A 190 -2.34 10.17 -16.90
C VAL A 190 -1.58 11.51 -16.85
N PRO A 191 -2.22 12.68 -17.08
CA PRO A 191 -1.59 13.97 -16.84
C PRO A 191 -0.97 14.08 -15.44
N ARG A 192 -1.70 13.66 -14.40
CA ARG A 192 -1.22 13.68 -13.01
C ARG A 192 -0.02 12.75 -12.80
N LEU A 193 -0.04 11.54 -13.35
CA LEU A 193 1.09 10.63 -13.27
C LEU A 193 2.34 11.24 -13.92
N ARG A 194 2.19 11.80 -15.11
CA ARG A 194 3.30 12.49 -15.82
C ARG A 194 3.83 13.68 -15.06
N GLU A 195 2.96 14.44 -14.40
CA GLU A 195 3.36 15.53 -13.52
C GLU A 195 4.20 15.01 -12.35
N LEU A 196 3.77 13.93 -11.68
CA LEU A 196 4.52 13.32 -10.58
C LEU A 196 5.91 12.85 -11.01
N VAL A 197 6.02 12.22 -12.19
CA VAL A 197 7.30 11.78 -12.77
C VAL A 197 8.22 12.95 -13.08
N ARG A 198 7.69 14.06 -13.62
CA ARG A 198 8.50 15.21 -14.06
C ARG A 198 8.82 16.23 -12.96
N SER A 199 8.02 16.28 -11.90
CA SER A 199 8.11 17.33 -10.86
C SER A 199 9.24 17.11 -9.85
N HIS A 200 9.87 15.93 -9.84
CA HIS A 200 10.92 15.61 -8.90
C HIS A 200 12.09 14.93 -9.62
N GLU A 201 13.31 15.28 -9.23
CA GLU A 201 14.52 14.59 -9.68
C GLU A 201 14.66 13.18 -9.06
N LYS A 202 13.89 12.92 -7.99
CA LYS A 202 13.91 11.67 -7.23
C LYS A 202 13.03 10.60 -7.88
N PRO A 203 13.41 9.30 -7.80
CA PRO A 203 12.61 8.24 -8.38
C PRO A 203 11.19 8.19 -7.78
N LEU A 204 10.18 8.09 -8.64
CA LEU A 204 8.77 7.95 -8.26
C LEU A 204 8.40 6.47 -8.07
N VAL A 205 7.86 6.16 -6.90
CA VAL A 205 7.29 4.85 -6.56
C VAL A 205 5.79 5.01 -6.29
N ILE A 206 4.96 4.26 -7.01
CA ILE A 206 3.55 4.13 -6.69
C ILE A 206 3.41 3.13 -5.54
N THR A 207 3.22 3.64 -4.33
CA THR A 207 3.25 2.85 -3.10
C THR A 207 1.98 2.04 -2.90
N GLU A 208 0.87 2.43 -3.51
CA GLU A 208 -0.35 1.63 -3.52
C GLU A 208 -1.23 1.95 -4.74
N PHE A 209 -1.78 0.91 -5.35
CA PHE A 209 -2.89 0.99 -6.30
C PHE A 209 -3.65 -0.34 -6.30
N GLY A 210 -4.96 -0.29 -6.60
CA GLY A 210 -5.80 -1.48 -6.71
C GLY A 210 -7.29 -1.16 -6.75
N CYS A 211 -8.11 -2.19 -6.85
CA CYS A 211 -9.56 -2.13 -6.69
C CYS A 211 -10.10 -3.49 -6.22
N GLY A 212 -11.39 -3.56 -5.92
CA GLY A 212 -12.10 -4.81 -5.61
C GLY A 212 -12.35 -5.67 -6.84
N ALA A 213 -12.88 -6.87 -6.62
CA ALA A 213 -13.23 -7.87 -7.63
C ALA A 213 -14.75 -7.95 -7.87
N PHE A 214 -15.36 -6.83 -8.25
CA PHE A 214 -16.79 -6.76 -8.61
C PHE A 214 -17.03 -5.80 -9.79
N THR A 215 -18.17 -5.96 -10.45
CA THR A 215 -18.56 -5.08 -11.56
C THR A 215 -18.64 -3.61 -11.10
N GLY A 216 -17.82 -2.75 -11.71
CA GLY A 216 -17.72 -1.33 -11.38
C GLY A 216 -16.69 -0.98 -10.29
N ALA A 217 -15.87 -1.94 -9.84
CA ALA A 217 -14.79 -1.68 -8.89
C ALA A 217 -13.70 -0.75 -9.46
N ASP A 218 -13.43 -0.82 -10.76
CA ASP A 218 -12.50 0.04 -11.49
C ASP A 218 -12.89 1.52 -11.46
N ALA A 219 -14.20 1.81 -11.48
CA ALA A 219 -14.73 3.16 -11.30
C ALA A 219 -14.59 3.67 -9.86
N ARG A 220 -14.46 2.78 -8.87
CA ARG A 220 -14.33 3.14 -7.44
C ARG A 220 -12.89 3.24 -6.97
N GLY A 221 -11.98 2.47 -7.54
CA GLY A 221 -10.56 2.44 -7.11
C GLY A 221 -10.44 2.16 -5.61
N ALA A 222 -9.80 3.09 -4.88
CA ALA A 222 -9.69 3.06 -3.42
C ALA A 222 -11.06 2.93 -2.71
N GLY A 223 -12.15 3.39 -3.31
CA GLY A 223 -13.51 3.30 -2.73
C GLY A 223 -14.16 1.92 -2.81
N SER A 224 -13.45 0.88 -3.29
CA SER A 224 -14.02 -0.46 -3.45
C SER A 224 -14.54 -1.07 -2.14
N PHE A 225 -13.85 -0.85 -1.02
CA PHE A 225 -14.27 -1.34 0.30
C PHE A 225 -15.61 -0.75 0.79
N GLN A 226 -16.06 0.37 0.22
CA GLN A 226 -17.26 1.09 0.69
C GLN A 226 -18.57 0.36 0.37
N ILE A 227 -18.52 -0.68 -0.47
CA ILE A 227 -19.68 -1.53 -0.74
C ILE A 227 -20.01 -2.41 0.48
N VAL A 228 -19.10 -2.58 1.44
CA VAL A 228 -19.37 -3.31 2.67
C VAL A 228 -20.15 -2.43 3.66
N ASN A 229 -21.21 -2.99 4.22
CA ASN A 229 -21.93 -2.44 5.35
C ASN A 229 -21.33 -2.92 6.67
N TRP A 230 -20.34 -2.19 7.16
CA TRP A 230 -19.70 -2.46 8.45
C TRP A 230 -20.60 -2.20 9.67
N TYR A 231 -21.77 -1.58 9.49
CA TYR A 231 -22.69 -1.25 10.56
C TYR A 231 -23.78 -2.32 10.79
N ALA A 232 -23.80 -3.37 9.97
CA ALA A 232 -24.67 -4.52 10.21
C ALA A 232 -24.03 -5.47 11.24
N THR A 233 -24.86 -6.22 11.98
CA THR A 233 -24.40 -7.25 12.94
C THR A 233 -23.42 -8.22 12.29
N THR A 234 -23.70 -8.61 11.05
CA THR A 234 -22.77 -9.31 10.17
C THR A 234 -22.42 -8.39 9.02
N PRO A 235 -21.13 -8.03 8.82
CA PRO A 235 -20.72 -7.25 7.67
C PRO A 235 -21.20 -7.91 6.37
N SER A 236 -21.89 -7.13 5.55
CA SER A 236 -22.56 -7.60 4.33
C SER A 236 -22.39 -6.61 3.22
N ILE A 237 -22.58 -7.05 1.98
CA ILE A 237 -22.43 -6.19 0.81
C ILE A 237 -23.72 -5.42 0.56
N ARG A 238 -23.60 -4.11 0.42
CA ARG A 238 -24.68 -3.19 0.06
C ARG A 238 -25.03 -3.38 -1.40
N ARG A 239 -26.30 -3.65 -1.71
CA ARG A 239 -26.82 -3.76 -3.09
C ARG A 239 -26.13 -4.89 -3.88
N ALA A 240 -26.59 -5.11 -5.11
CA ALA A 240 -26.00 -6.08 -6.01
C ALA A 240 -24.66 -5.54 -6.57
N HIS A 241 -23.56 -6.15 -6.14
CA HIS A 241 -22.22 -5.98 -6.71
C HIS A 241 -21.68 -7.36 -7.12
N PRO A 242 -22.07 -7.90 -8.29
CA PRO A 242 -21.65 -9.22 -8.72
C PRO A 242 -20.13 -9.36 -8.72
N ARG A 243 -19.63 -10.51 -8.26
CA ARG A 243 -18.19 -10.83 -8.29
C ARG A 243 -17.72 -10.83 -9.75
N ASP A 244 -16.64 -10.12 -10.00
CA ASP A 244 -16.02 -10.00 -11.31
C ASP A 244 -14.52 -9.74 -11.13
N GLU A 245 -13.75 -10.81 -11.10
CA GLU A 245 -12.30 -10.74 -10.95
C GLU A 245 -11.61 -10.20 -12.21
N SER A 246 -12.28 -10.26 -13.37
CA SER A 246 -11.74 -9.73 -14.63
C SER A 246 -11.60 -8.21 -14.59
N VAL A 247 -12.49 -7.52 -13.87
CA VAL A 247 -12.41 -6.07 -13.62
C VAL A 247 -11.14 -5.74 -12.83
N GLN A 248 -10.88 -6.46 -11.74
CA GLN A 248 -9.69 -6.26 -10.92
C GLN A 248 -8.42 -6.54 -11.73
N ALA A 249 -8.39 -7.67 -12.45
CA ALA A 249 -7.26 -8.07 -13.29
C ALA A 249 -6.94 -7.01 -14.35
N ARG A 250 -7.94 -6.58 -15.13
CA ARG A 250 -7.79 -5.56 -16.17
C ARG A 250 -7.32 -4.24 -15.57
N TYR A 251 -7.91 -3.80 -14.46
CA TYR A 251 -7.52 -2.56 -13.78
C TYR A 251 -6.02 -2.57 -13.38
N LEU A 252 -5.57 -3.64 -12.73
CA LEU A 252 -4.16 -3.76 -12.32
C LEU A 252 -3.23 -3.87 -13.51
N GLY A 253 -3.60 -4.68 -14.52
CA GLY A 253 -2.83 -4.84 -15.74
C GLY A 253 -2.62 -3.50 -16.44
N GLU A 254 -3.70 -2.77 -16.74
CA GLU A 254 -3.63 -1.45 -17.38
C GLU A 254 -2.72 -0.48 -16.64
N LEU A 255 -2.81 -0.41 -15.30
CA LEU A 255 -1.97 0.50 -14.51
C LEU A 255 -0.50 0.08 -14.48
N ILE A 256 -0.19 -1.22 -14.38
CA ILE A 256 1.20 -1.70 -14.45
C ILE A 256 1.82 -1.35 -15.81
N ALA A 257 1.09 -1.54 -16.92
CA ALA A 257 1.59 -1.13 -18.23
C ALA A 257 1.77 0.38 -18.35
N LEU A 258 0.83 1.16 -17.82
CA LEU A 258 0.94 2.61 -17.79
C LEU A 258 2.18 3.07 -17.01
N TYR A 259 2.43 2.50 -15.82
CA TYR A 259 3.59 2.85 -15.00
C TYR A 259 4.91 2.49 -15.70
N ALA A 260 4.96 1.35 -16.38
CA ALA A 260 6.12 0.98 -17.17
C ALA A 260 6.35 1.95 -18.36
N ALA A 261 5.28 2.36 -19.05
CA ALA A 261 5.35 3.28 -20.19
C ALA A 261 5.74 4.71 -19.79
N GLU A 262 5.29 5.18 -18.61
CA GLU A 262 5.57 6.52 -18.10
C GLU A 262 6.86 6.57 -17.23
N ALA A 263 7.70 5.53 -17.31
CA ALA A 263 9.00 5.45 -16.63
C ALA A 263 8.94 5.63 -15.11
N VAL A 264 7.87 5.15 -14.47
CA VAL A 264 7.78 5.05 -13.02
C VAL A 264 8.88 4.09 -12.52
N HIS A 265 9.55 4.43 -11.42
CA HIS A 265 10.63 3.58 -10.88
C HIS A 265 10.09 2.25 -10.37
N GLY A 266 8.94 2.28 -9.70
CA GLY A 266 8.36 1.13 -9.03
C GLY A 266 6.88 1.24 -8.74
N CYS A 267 6.21 0.11 -8.59
CA CYS A 267 4.83 0.11 -8.12
C CYS A 267 4.54 -1.08 -7.19
N PHE A 268 3.62 -0.88 -6.25
CA PHE A 268 3.14 -1.90 -5.33
C PHE A 268 1.63 -2.10 -5.49
N VAL A 269 1.24 -3.29 -5.95
CA VAL A 269 -0.16 -3.71 -5.92
C VAL A 269 -0.58 -3.83 -4.46
N PHE A 270 -1.63 -3.10 -4.08
CA PHE A 270 -2.28 -3.27 -2.79
C PHE A 270 -3.44 -4.25 -2.99
N THR A 271 -3.42 -5.48 -2.46
CA THR A 271 -2.39 -6.15 -1.63
C THR A 271 -2.34 -7.66 -1.93
N TYR A 272 -1.39 -8.42 -1.36
CA TYR A 272 -1.30 -9.88 -1.59
C TYR A 272 -2.57 -10.61 -1.11
N ALA A 273 -2.91 -10.47 0.17
CA ALA A 273 -4.05 -11.14 0.80
C ALA A 273 -4.75 -10.20 1.79
N MET A 274 -6.06 -10.43 2.00
CA MET A 274 -6.87 -9.70 2.99
C MET A 274 -7.75 -10.68 3.79
N PRO A 275 -7.22 -11.33 4.82
CA PRO A 275 -8.00 -12.27 5.66
C PRO A 275 -9.24 -11.63 6.30
N ASP A 276 -9.22 -10.32 6.58
CA ASP A 276 -10.36 -9.57 7.12
C ASP A 276 -11.51 -9.35 6.11
N PHE A 277 -11.29 -9.74 4.85
CA PHE A 277 -12.26 -9.74 3.77
C PHE A 277 -12.41 -11.18 3.26
N PRO A 278 -12.99 -12.09 4.06
CA PRO A 278 -13.05 -13.49 3.71
C PRO A 278 -13.94 -13.72 2.50
N HIS A 279 -13.56 -14.74 1.73
CA HIS A 279 -14.35 -15.28 0.65
C HIS A 279 -15.44 -16.20 1.22
N ARG A 280 -16.67 -16.01 0.74
CA ARG A 280 -17.83 -16.82 1.10
C ARG A 280 -18.64 -17.18 -0.14
N ASP A 281 -19.32 -18.33 -0.10
CA ASP A 281 -20.19 -18.76 -1.20
C ASP A 281 -21.44 -17.88 -1.32
N ASP A 282 -21.96 -17.38 -0.20
CA ASP A 282 -23.09 -16.44 -0.20
C ASP A 282 -22.65 -15.06 -0.69
N PRO A 283 -23.18 -14.57 -1.84
CA PRO A 283 -22.81 -13.27 -2.37
C PRO A 283 -23.16 -12.09 -1.46
N ALA A 284 -24.10 -12.23 -0.52
CA ALA A 284 -24.42 -11.13 0.41
C ALA A 284 -23.32 -10.92 1.46
N THR A 285 -22.53 -11.97 1.74
CA THR A 285 -21.49 -11.97 2.78
C THR A 285 -20.07 -12.22 2.24
N ASP A 286 -19.89 -12.45 0.94
CA ASP A 286 -18.58 -12.49 0.26
C ASP A 286 -17.89 -11.12 0.32
N LEU A 287 -17.12 -10.86 1.39
CA LEU A 287 -16.41 -9.59 1.58
C LEU A 287 -15.20 -9.49 0.66
N ASP A 288 -14.62 -10.63 0.27
CA ASP A 288 -13.44 -10.71 -0.60
C ASP A 288 -13.60 -9.94 -1.92
N ARG A 289 -14.83 -9.84 -2.46
CA ARG A 289 -15.09 -9.02 -3.65
C ARG A 289 -14.85 -7.53 -3.41
N ALA A 290 -15.10 -7.01 -2.21
CA ALA A 290 -14.77 -5.64 -1.84
C ALA A 290 -13.27 -5.48 -1.49
N GLY A 291 -12.61 -6.60 -1.18
CA GLY A 291 -11.19 -6.67 -0.85
C GLY A 291 -10.28 -6.52 -2.06
N PHE A 292 -9.09 -6.00 -1.81
CA PHE A 292 -8.07 -5.69 -2.80
C PHE A 292 -7.06 -6.84 -2.99
N GLY A 293 -7.19 -7.92 -2.21
CA GLY A 293 -6.29 -9.07 -2.24
C GLY A 293 -6.18 -9.70 -3.63
N LEU A 294 -4.96 -10.08 -4.02
CA LEU A 294 -4.68 -10.91 -5.20
C LEU A 294 -5.06 -12.38 -4.98
N VAL A 295 -5.06 -12.83 -3.72
CA VAL A 295 -5.62 -14.13 -3.33
C VAL A 295 -6.89 -13.93 -2.50
N ALA A 296 -7.90 -14.72 -2.80
CA ALA A 296 -9.07 -14.89 -1.94
C ALA A 296 -8.67 -15.73 -0.73
N VAL A 297 -9.18 -15.39 0.46
CA VAL A 297 -8.91 -16.11 1.71
C VAL A 297 -10.23 -16.60 2.28
N THR A 298 -10.40 -17.90 2.50
CA THR A 298 -11.60 -18.45 3.15
C THR A 298 -11.51 -18.28 4.67
N GLU A 299 -12.62 -18.52 5.39
CA GLU A 299 -12.62 -18.51 6.87
C GLU A 299 -11.72 -19.59 7.49
N THR A 300 -11.46 -20.67 6.75
CA THR A 300 -10.51 -21.72 7.16
C THR A 300 -9.05 -21.36 6.87
N GLY A 301 -8.79 -20.18 6.28
CA GLY A 301 -7.47 -19.71 5.90
C GLY A 301 -6.95 -20.29 4.59
N GLU A 302 -7.78 -21.02 3.84
CA GLU A 302 -7.44 -21.49 2.49
C GLU A 302 -7.25 -20.29 1.56
N ARG A 303 -6.22 -20.33 0.72
CA ARG A 303 -5.90 -19.25 -0.21
C ARG A 303 -6.08 -19.72 -1.64
N ARG A 304 -6.80 -18.91 -2.44
CA ARG A 304 -7.06 -19.19 -3.85
C ARG A 304 -6.64 -17.98 -4.69
N PRO A 305 -5.73 -18.13 -5.66
CA PRO A 305 -5.39 -17.05 -6.59
C PRO A 305 -6.63 -16.55 -7.34
N LYS A 306 -6.81 -15.23 -7.41
CA LYS A 306 -7.82 -14.59 -8.26
C LYS A 306 -7.29 -14.41 -9.68
N ALA A 307 -8.16 -14.10 -10.64
CA ALA A 307 -7.74 -13.71 -11.99
C ALA A 307 -6.70 -12.58 -11.99
N ALA A 308 -6.79 -11.65 -11.02
CA ALA A 308 -5.83 -10.57 -10.83
C ALA A 308 -4.40 -11.05 -10.49
N PHE A 309 -4.26 -12.16 -9.75
CA PHE A 309 -2.96 -12.77 -9.47
C PHE A 309 -2.24 -13.13 -10.77
N HIS A 310 -2.92 -13.85 -11.65
CA HIS A 310 -2.36 -14.32 -12.91
C HIS A 310 -2.03 -13.17 -13.86
N GLU A 311 -2.87 -12.14 -13.90
CA GLU A 311 -2.61 -10.96 -14.72
C GLU A 311 -1.39 -10.16 -14.21
N VAL A 312 -1.25 -9.97 -12.89
CA VAL A 312 -0.06 -9.34 -12.30
C VAL A 312 1.19 -10.16 -12.59
N ALA A 313 1.15 -11.49 -12.38
CA ALA A 313 2.25 -12.39 -12.68
C ALA A 313 2.68 -12.31 -14.15
N ARG A 314 1.71 -12.22 -15.08
CA ARG A 314 1.98 -12.05 -16.51
C ARG A 314 2.67 -10.73 -16.81
N ARG A 315 2.18 -9.61 -16.24
CA ARG A 315 2.78 -8.28 -16.44
C ARG A 315 4.19 -8.18 -15.86
N TYR A 316 4.39 -8.72 -14.66
CA TYR A 316 5.71 -8.73 -14.02
C TYR A 316 6.67 -9.72 -14.68
N GLY A 317 6.15 -10.81 -15.27
CA GLY A 317 6.92 -11.80 -15.99
C GLY A 317 7.26 -11.46 -17.44
N ALA A 318 6.59 -10.47 -18.04
CA ALA A 318 6.90 -10.00 -19.38
C ALA A 318 8.30 -9.38 -19.37
N ARG A 319 9.26 -10.05 -20.02
CA ARG A 319 10.48 -9.40 -20.48
C ARG A 319 10.10 -8.70 -21.78
N ASP A 320 10.30 -7.39 -21.86
CA ASP A 320 10.17 -6.70 -23.14
C ASP A 320 11.19 -7.33 -24.10
N GLY A 321 10.70 -7.85 -25.21
CA GLY A 321 11.53 -8.22 -26.36
C GLY A 321 12.04 -6.99 -27.10
#